data_AF-A0A955TBV7-F1
#
_entry.id   AF-A0A955TBV7-F1
#
_cell.length_a   1.000
_cell.length_b   1.000
_cell.length_c   1.000
_cell.angle_alpha   90.00
_cell.angle_beta   90.00
_cell.angle_gamma   90.00
#
_symmetry.space_group_name_H-M   'P 1'
#
loop_
_entity.id
_entity.type
_entity.pdbx_description
1 polymer ?
#
loop_
_entity_poly.entity_id
_entity_poly.type
_entity_poly.pdbx_seq_one_letter_code
_entity_poly.pdbx_strand_id
1 'polypeptide(L)'
;MTTATTPIRVLIGKVGLDGHDRGVKLVARALRDSGVEVIYTGLHQTPEQVVNIAIQEDVDAIGLSIHSGAHTSLFPRVLELLKTHHAEDIVVFGGGIIPSDDVGPLMETGVRALFPPGTSMSRIVEFVKGLPR
;
A
#
# COMPACT_ATOMS: atom_id res chain seq x y z
N MET A 1 3.17 32.35 10.56
CA MET A 1 2.57 31.07 10.96
C MET A 1 2.74 30.12 9.80
N THR A 2 3.72 29.21 9.86
CA THR A 2 3.81 28.12 8.89
C THR A 2 2.62 27.20 9.16
N THR A 3 1.65 27.16 8.25
CA THR A 3 0.62 26.11 8.24
C THR A 3 1.36 24.78 8.21
N ALA A 4 1.36 24.06 9.33
CA ALA A 4 1.96 22.74 9.41
C ALA A 4 1.12 21.84 8.49
N THR A 5 1.62 21.59 7.29
CA THR A 5 1.00 20.70 6.34
C THR A 5 1.05 19.29 6.94
N THR A 6 -0.12 18.71 7.28
CA THR A 6 -0.17 17.34 7.81
C THR A 6 0.57 16.40 6.84
N PRO A 7 1.55 15.61 7.31
CA PRO A 7 2.27 14.67 6.47
C PRO A 7 1.33 13.57 5.98
N ILE A 8 1.60 13.04 4.78
CA ILE A 8 0.87 11.89 4.25
C ILE A 8 1.21 10.68 5.11
N ARG A 9 0.21 9.89 5.47
CA ARG A 9 0.33 8.67 6.26
C ARG A 9 0.06 7.45 5.41
N VAL A 10 1.01 6.54 5.39
CA VAL A 10 0.93 5.32 4.60
C VAL A 10 1.09 4.11 5.50
N LEU A 11 0.10 3.22 5.45
CA LEU A 11 0.25 1.88 5.99
C LEU A 11 0.91 0.98 4.94
N ILE A 12 1.98 0.32 5.33
CA ILE A 12 2.70 -0.64 4.51
C ILE A 12 2.43 -2.04 5.06
N GLY A 13 1.68 -2.82 4.27
CA GLY A 13 1.16 -4.12 4.64
C GLY A 13 1.82 -5.29 3.90
N LYS A 14 2.09 -6.38 4.63
CA LYS A 14 2.31 -7.71 4.05
C LYS A 14 1.17 -8.63 4.47
N VAL A 15 0.34 -8.96 3.49
CA VAL A 15 -0.90 -9.70 3.69
C VAL A 15 -0.69 -11.18 3.38
N GLY A 16 -1.26 -12.06 4.21
CA GLY A 16 -1.15 -13.50 4.06
C GLY A 16 0.23 -14.05 4.44
N LEU A 17 0.59 -15.23 3.95
CA LEU A 17 1.78 -15.97 4.39
C LEU A 17 3.09 -15.54 3.72
N ASP A 18 3.13 -14.36 3.11
CA ASP A 18 4.32 -13.90 2.41
C ASP A 18 5.38 -13.39 3.41
N GLY A 19 6.54 -14.06 3.44
CA GLY A 19 7.68 -13.69 4.27
C GLY A 19 8.70 -12.74 3.62
N HIS A 20 8.53 -12.36 2.34
CA HIS A 20 9.53 -11.56 1.61
C HIS A 20 9.50 -10.08 1.99
N ASP A 21 10.31 -9.69 2.98
CA ASP A 21 10.21 -8.36 3.58
C ASP A 21 11.26 -7.34 3.12
N ARG A 22 12.30 -7.79 2.42
CA ARG A 22 13.43 -6.91 2.04
C ARG A 22 12.97 -5.70 1.22
N GLY A 23 12.21 -5.92 0.16
CA GLY A 23 11.74 -4.85 -0.73
C GLY A 23 10.82 -3.87 -0.01
N VAL A 24 9.86 -4.38 0.75
CA VAL A 24 8.89 -3.54 1.46
C VAL A 24 9.54 -2.71 2.57
N LYS A 25 10.55 -3.23 3.27
CA LYS A 25 11.32 -2.49 4.27
C LYS A 25 12.12 -1.34 3.64
N LEU A 26 12.64 -1.53 2.42
CA LEU A 26 13.31 -0.45 1.68
C LEU A 26 12.32 0.64 1.25
N VAL A 27 11.13 0.26 0.77
CA VAL A 27 10.05 1.21 0.42
C VAL A 27 9.62 2.00 1.65
N ALA A 28 9.32 1.31 2.77
CA ALA A 28 8.94 1.95 4.02
C ALA A 28 10.00 2.96 4.51
N ARG A 29 11.28 2.59 4.42
CA ARG A 29 12.40 3.48 4.75
C ARG A 29 12.46 4.69 3.81
N ALA A 30 12.36 4.49 2.50
CA ALA A 30 12.43 5.57 1.53
C ALA A 30 11.28 6.58 1.69
N LEU A 31 10.06 6.09 1.94
CA LEU A 31 8.90 6.93 2.22
C LEU A 31 9.12 7.77 3.49
N ARG A 32 9.52 7.13 4.59
CA ARG A 32 9.81 7.82 5.86
C ARG A 32 10.89 8.88 5.69
N ASP A 33 12.00 8.53 5.04
CA ASP A 33 13.13 9.44 4.81
C ASP A 33 12.73 10.63 3.89
N SER A 34 11.58 10.57 3.20
CA SER A 34 11.01 11.64 2.37
C SER A 34 9.97 12.53 3.07
N GLY A 35 9.68 12.28 4.35
CA GLY A 35 8.71 13.01 5.18
C GLY A 35 7.30 12.43 5.23
N VAL A 36 7.10 11.19 4.75
CA VAL A 36 5.83 10.45 4.88
C VAL A 36 5.80 9.76 6.25
N GLU A 37 4.66 9.80 6.95
CA GLU A 37 4.42 8.98 8.13
C GLU A 37 4.15 7.54 7.69
N VAL A 38 4.93 6.59 8.19
CA VAL A 38 4.86 5.19 7.74
C VAL A 38 4.52 4.27 8.90
N ILE A 39 3.43 3.52 8.75
CA ILE A 39 3.04 2.44 9.64
C ILE A 39 3.38 1.12 8.96
N TYR A 40 4.26 0.31 9.54
CA TYR A 40 4.58 -1.00 9.00
C TYR A 40 3.90 -2.08 9.84
N THR A 41 3.02 -2.87 9.22
CA THR A 41 2.20 -3.85 9.96
C THR A 41 2.95 -5.10 10.39
N GLY A 42 4.17 -5.30 9.91
CA GLY A 42 4.86 -6.59 10.05
C GLY A 42 4.35 -7.64 9.07
N LEU A 43 4.75 -8.89 9.31
CA LEU A 43 4.40 -10.04 8.48
C LEU A 43 3.06 -10.64 8.87
N HIS A 44 2.50 -11.44 7.97
CA HIS A 44 1.39 -12.37 8.25
C HIS A 44 0.11 -11.71 8.76
N GLN A 45 -0.20 -10.51 8.27
CA GLN A 45 -1.47 -9.87 8.58
C GLN A 45 -2.57 -10.37 7.65
N THR A 46 -3.80 -10.46 8.15
CA THR A 46 -4.97 -10.68 7.29
C THR A 46 -5.39 -9.37 6.61
N PRO A 47 -6.15 -9.43 5.50
CA PRO A 47 -6.76 -8.24 4.90
C PRO A 47 -7.55 -7.41 5.92
N GLU A 48 -8.32 -8.07 6.79
CA GLU A 48 -9.14 -7.44 7.83
C GLU A 48 -8.28 -6.69 8.85
N GLN A 49 -7.15 -7.26 9.28
CA GLN A 49 -6.23 -6.58 10.20
C GLN A 49 -5.63 -5.33 9.53
N VAL A 50 -5.19 -5.45 8.28
CA VAL A 50 -4.63 -4.32 7.52
C VAL A 50 -5.65 -3.18 7.38
N VAL A 51 -6.89 -3.50 7.00
CA VAL A 51 -7.95 -2.49 6.84
C VAL A 51 -8.33 -1.85 8.18
N ASN A 52 -8.46 -2.65 9.24
CA ASN A 52 -8.76 -2.12 10.57
C ASN A 52 -7.68 -1.14 11.06
N ILE A 53 -6.40 -1.47 10.90
CA ILE A 53 -5.29 -0.58 11.27
C ILE A 53 -5.32 0.68 10.39
N ALA A 54 -5.53 0.53 9.08
CA ALA A 54 -5.57 1.67 8.16
C ALA A 54 -6.65 2.69 8.56
N ILE A 55 -7.84 2.22 8.94
CA ILE A 55 -8.95 3.08 9.40
C ILE A 55 -8.63 3.69 10.77
N GLN A 56 -8.13 2.90 11.73
CA GLN A 56 -7.84 3.38 13.08
C GLN A 56 -6.74 4.44 13.11
N GLU A 57 -5.75 4.30 12.22
CA GLU A 57 -4.62 5.20 12.09
C GLU A 57 -4.89 6.35 11.10
N ASP A 58 -6.08 6.40 10.50
CA ASP A 58 -6.50 7.45 9.56
C ASP A 58 -5.47 7.65 8.44
N VAL A 59 -5.15 6.57 7.73
CA VAL A 59 -4.09 6.60 6.70
C VAL A 59 -4.63 7.05 5.35
N ASP A 60 -3.84 7.85 4.63
CA ASP A 60 -4.19 8.27 3.26
C ASP A 60 -4.05 7.12 2.25
N ALA A 61 -3.18 6.15 2.53
CA ALA A 61 -2.94 5.04 1.63
C ALA A 61 -2.48 3.74 2.31
N ILE A 62 -2.78 2.62 1.65
CA ILE A 62 -2.28 1.28 1.94
C ILE A 62 -1.36 0.83 0.79
N GLY A 63 -0.08 0.61 1.11
CA GLY A 63 0.88 -0.03 0.21
C GLY A 63 1.05 -1.51 0.51
N LEU A 64 0.60 -2.38 -0.38
CA LEU A 64 0.73 -3.84 -0.22
C LEU A 64 1.97 -4.39 -0.96
N SER A 65 2.64 -5.36 -0.34
CA SER A 65 3.76 -6.09 -0.96
C SER A 65 3.49 -7.59 -1.00
N ILE A 66 3.33 -8.14 -2.21
CA ILE A 66 2.90 -9.53 -2.43
C ILE A 66 3.85 -10.24 -3.42
N HIS A 67 4.53 -11.27 -2.93
CA HIS A 67 5.43 -12.15 -3.69
C HIS A 67 4.94 -13.60 -3.73
N SER A 68 3.82 -13.90 -3.07
CA SER A 68 3.25 -15.25 -2.94
C SER A 68 2.35 -15.68 -4.11
N GLY A 69 2.15 -14.81 -5.11
CA GLY A 69 1.20 -15.05 -6.21
C GLY A 69 -0.27 -14.83 -5.83
N ALA A 70 -0.55 -14.39 -4.59
CA ALA A 70 -1.92 -14.15 -4.10
C ALA A 70 -2.43 -12.73 -4.40
N HIS A 71 -1.78 -11.98 -5.31
CA HIS A 71 -2.14 -10.58 -5.60
C HIS A 71 -3.55 -10.45 -6.16
N THR A 72 -3.99 -11.38 -7.02
CA THR A 72 -5.34 -11.38 -7.62
C THR A 72 -6.46 -11.63 -6.61
N SER A 73 -6.17 -12.16 -5.42
CA SER A 73 -7.16 -12.36 -4.36
C SER A 73 -7.04 -11.33 -3.25
N LEU A 74 -5.82 -10.97 -2.84
CA LEU A 74 -5.59 -10.13 -1.68
C LEU A 74 -5.81 -8.64 -1.95
N PHE A 75 -5.44 -8.11 -3.12
CA PHE A 75 -5.75 -6.72 -3.47
C PHE A 75 -7.27 -6.48 -3.53
N PRO A 76 -8.05 -7.30 -4.28
CA PRO A 76 -9.50 -7.11 -4.32
C PRO A 76 -10.15 -7.26 -2.95
N ARG A 77 -9.66 -8.20 -2.12
CA ARG A 77 -10.20 -8.38 -0.76
C ARG A 77 -9.99 -7.15 0.13
N VAL A 78 -8.83 -6.51 0.07
CA VAL A 78 -8.58 -5.26 0.82
C VAL A 78 -9.50 -4.13 0.33
N LEU A 79 -9.67 -3.98 -0.99
CA LEU A 79 -10.57 -2.98 -1.57
C LEU A 79 -12.04 -3.22 -1.20
N GLU A 80 -12.51 -4.48 -1.22
CA GLU A 80 -13.85 -4.86 -0.79
C GLU A 80 -14.11 -4.52 0.68
N LEU A 81 -13.12 -4.78 1.54
CA LEU A 81 -13.20 -4.47 2.96
C LEU A 81 -13.24 -2.96 3.20
N LEU A 82 -12.38 -2.17 2.55
CA LEU A 82 -12.45 -0.71 2.64
C LEU A 82 -13.85 -0.19 2.26
N LYS A 83 -14.42 -0.70 1.18
CA LYS A 83 -15.80 -0.37 0.76
C LYS A 83 -16.85 -0.77 1.79
N THR A 84 -16.72 -1.93 2.41
CA THR A 84 -17.63 -2.41 3.46
C THR A 84 -17.60 -1.51 4.69
N HIS A 85 -16.45 -0.90 4.96
CA HIS A 85 -16.24 0.02 6.08
C HIS A 85 -16.44 1.51 5.72
N HIS A 86 -16.89 1.82 4.49
CA HIS A 86 -17.06 3.19 4.00
C HIS A 86 -15.77 4.03 4.01
N ALA A 87 -14.64 3.39 3.68
CA ALA A 87 -13.29 3.96 3.69
C ALA A 87 -12.63 3.88 2.29
N GLU A 88 -13.41 4.03 1.22
CA GLU A 88 -12.92 4.01 -0.17
C GLU A 88 -12.02 5.19 -0.55
N ASP A 89 -11.92 6.20 0.31
CA ASP A 89 -10.99 7.32 0.18
C ASP A 89 -9.53 6.92 0.43
N ILE A 90 -9.30 5.84 1.19
CA ILE A 90 -7.96 5.28 1.42
C ILE A 90 -7.42 4.65 0.13
N VAL A 91 -6.33 5.20 -0.39
CA VAL A 91 -5.74 4.74 -1.65
C VAL A 91 -5.01 3.41 -1.48
N VAL A 92 -5.36 2.40 -2.28
CA VAL A 92 -4.60 1.14 -2.33
C VAL A 92 -3.62 1.15 -3.50
N PHE A 93 -2.35 0.89 -3.19
CA PHE A 93 -1.28 0.67 -4.17
C PHE A 93 -0.41 -0.50 -3.73
N GLY A 94 0.56 -0.92 -4.55
CA GLY A 94 1.52 -1.89 -4.07
C GLY A 94 2.49 -2.39 -5.12
N GLY A 95 3.03 -3.58 -4.87
CA GLY A 95 3.99 -4.21 -5.76
C GLY A 95 4.40 -5.61 -5.28
N GLY A 96 5.50 -6.08 -5.85
CA GLY A 96 6.01 -7.44 -5.64
C GLY A 96 6.12 -8.18 -6.97
N ILE A 97 5.94 -9.50 -6.95
CA ILE A 97 6.02 -10.32 -8.16
C ILE A 97 4.60 -10.47 -8.73
N ILE A 98 4.26 -9.62 -9.69
CA ILE A 98 2.96 -9.59 -10.35
C ILE A 98 3.17 -9.84 -11.85
N PRO A 99 2.62 -10.92 -12.42
CA PRO A 99 2.64 -11.15 -13.86
C PRO A 99 2.01 -9.98 -14.63
N SER A 100 2.54 -9.67 -15.82
CA SER A 100 2.04 -8.57 -16.65
C SER A 100 0.54 -8.66 -16.93
N ASP A 101 0.06 -9.89 -17.11
CA ASP A 101 -1.32 -10.17 -17.51
C ASP A 101 -2.32 -9.90 -16.36
N ASP A 102 -1.83 -9.90 -15.11
CA ASP A 102 -2.64 -9.60 -13.93
C ASP A 102 -2.68 -8.10 -13.60
N VAL A 103 -1.78 -7.30 -14.16
CA VAL A 103 -1.69 -5.85 -13.86
C VAL A 103 -2.95 -5.11 -14.30
N GLY A 104 -3.40 -5.32 -15.54
CA GLY A 104 -4.60 -4.67 -16.07
C GLY A 104 -5.84 -4.97 -15.23
N PRO A 105 -6.20 -6.25 -15.02
CA PRO A 105 -7.31 -6.64 -14.17
C PRO A 105 -7.21 -6.07 -12.75
N LEU A 106 -6.04 -6.04 -12.13
CA LEU A 106 -5.87 -5.46 -10.79
C LEU A 106 -6.14 -3.95 -10.77
N MET A 107 -5.65 -3.22 -11.77
CA MET A 107 -5.92 -1.78 -11.86
C MET A 107 -7.42 -1.50 -12.04
N GLU A 108 -8.15 -2.33 -12.79
CA GLU A 108 -9.60 -2.23 -12.96
C GLU A 108 -10.38 -2.44 -11.65
N THR A 109 -9.83 -3.19 -10.69
CA THR A 109 -10.48 -3.37 -9.37
C THR A 109 -10.42 -2.12 -8.49
N GLY A 110 -9.57 -1.15 -8.81
CA GLY A 110 -9.38 0.08 -8.03
C GLY A 110 -7.98 0.24 -7.43
N VAL A 111 -7.06 -0.70 -7.67
CA VAL A 111 -5.64 -0.50 -7.32
C VAL A 111 -5.09 0.68 -8.11
N ARG A 112 -4.54 1.68 -7.40
CA ARG A 112 -4.14 2.96 -8.01
C ARG A 112 -2.77 2.93 -8.67
N ALA A 113 -1.87 2.07 -8.21
CA ALA A 113 -0.57 1.86 -8.82
C ALA A 113 0.03 0.50 -8.42
N LEU A 114 0.72 -0.13 -9.37
CA LEU A 114 1.52 -1.33 -9.15
C LEU A 114 2.97 -1.06 -9.54
N PHE A 115 3.90 -1.39 -8.64
CA PHE A 115 5.32 -1.17 -8.78
C PHE A 115 6.05 -2.52 -8.92
N PRO A 116 6.43 -2.92 -10.15
CA PRO A 116 7.16 -4.17 -10.38
C PRO A 116 8.60 -4.10 -9.81
N PRO A 117 9.29 -5.24 -9.72
CA PRO A 117 10.70 -5.27 -9.31
C PRO A 117 11.56 -4.35 -10.19
N GLY A 118 12.50 -3.65 -9.56
CA GLY A 118 13.36 -2.68 -10.25
C GLY A 118 12.79 -1.26 -10.32
N THR A 119 11.55 -1.03 -9.86
CA THR A 119 11.02 0.32 -9.70
C THR A 119 11.91 1.15 -8.76
N SER A 120 12.29 2.36 -9.18
CA SER A 120 13.08 3.28 -8.36
C SER A 120 12.28 3.77 -7.15
N MET A 121 12.95 3.87 -5.99
CA MET A 121 12.33 4.38 -4.76
C MET A 121 11.79 5.81 -4.93
N SER A 122 12.47 6.66 -5.70
CA SER A 122 12.02 8.03 -6.00
C SER A 122 10.63 8.04 -6.66
N ARG A 123 10.38 7.16 -7.63
CA ARG A 123 9.08 7.03 -8.30
C ARG A 123 7.96 6.64 -7.34
N ILE A 124 8.23 5.74 -6.39
CA ILE A 124 7.25 5.34 -5.37
C ILE A 124 6.96 6.51 -4.43
N VAL A 125 8.01 7.23 -4.00
CA VAL A 125 7.89 8.44 -3.17
C VAL A 125 7.10 9.54 -3.89
N GLU A 126 7.39 9.80 -5.16
CA GLU A 126 6.69 10.79 -5.98
C GLU A 126 5.20 10.45 -6.12
N PHE A 127 4.88 9.16 -6.37
CA PHE A 127 3.49 8.70 -6.40
C PHE A 127 2.78 8.97 -5.07
N VAL A 128 3.36 8.57 -3.94
CA VAL A 128 2.75 8.76 -2.62
C VAL A 128 2.58 10.25 -2.31
N LYS A 129 3.59 11.09 -2.61
CA LYS A 129 3.53 12.54 -2.36
C LYS A 129 2.57 13.28 -3.29
N GLY A 130 2.20 12.67 -4.42
CA GLY A 130 1.22 13.19 -5.37
C GLY A 130 -0.21 12.73 -5.11
N LEU A 131 -0.47 11.96 -4.05
CA LEU A 131 -1.82 11.56 -3.68
C LEU A 131 -2.69 12.79 -3.37
N PRO A 132 -3.98 12.78 -3.75
CA PRO A 132 -4.91 13.84 -3.38
C PRO A 132 -5.06 13.88 -1.85
N ARG A 133 -5.34 15.08 -1.33
CA ARG A 133 -5.67 15.33 0.08
C ARG A 133 -7.17 15.51 0.24
#